data_AF-A0A3D5HEN1-F1
#
_entry.id   AF-A0A3D5HEN1-F1
#
_cell.length_a   1.000
_cell.length_b   1.000
_cell.length_c   1.000
_cell.angle_alpha   90.00
_cell.angle_beta   90.00
_cell.angle_gamma   90.00
#
_symmetry.space_group_name_H-M   'P 1'
#
loop_
_entity.id
_entity.type
_entity.pdbx_description
1 polymer ?
#
loop_
_entity_poly.entity_id
_entity_poly.type
_entity_poly.pdbx_seq_one_letter_code
_entity_poly.pdbx_strand_id
1 'polypeptide(L)' 'MEIIIMGGGVVGVTTAYQLLKDGHQVTVLDRQPPGIGGASYGNA' A
#
# COMPACT_ATOMS: atom_id res chain seq x y z
N MET A 1 7.43 -14.98 -2.29
CA MET A 1 7.84 -14.55 -0.93
C MET A 1 6.65 -13.86 -0.28
N GLU A 2 6.57 -13.89 1.06
CA GLU A 2 5.56 -13.15 1.82
C GLU A 2 6.15 -11.80 2.24
N ILE A 3 5.42 -10.71 1.96
CA ILE A 3 5.90 -9.34 2.16
C ILE A 3 4.80 -8.54 2.87
N ILE A 4 5.19 -7.80 3.91
CA ILE A 4 4.33 -6.82 4.57
C ILE A 4 4.76 -5.40 4.18
N ILE A 5 3.79 -4.58 3.78
CA ILE A 5 3.98 -3.15 3.53
C ILE A 5 3.25 -2.37 4.60
N MET A 6 3.96 -1.47 5.28
CA MET A 6 3.38 -0.55 6.26
C MET A 6 3.12 0.81 5.61
N GLY A 7 1.85 1.16 5.46
CA GLY A 7 1.37 2.36 4.77
C GLY A 7 0.66 2.03 3.46
N GLY A 8 -0.61 2.41 3.37
CA GLY A 8 -1.52 2.29 2.24
C GLY A 8 -1.69 3.59 1.43
N GLY A 9 -0.76 4.54 1.57
CA GLY A 9 -0.66 5.70 0.67
C GLY A 9 -0.24 5.28 -0.75
N VAL A 10 -0.23 6.23 -1.69
CA VAL A 10 -0.01 5.98 -3.13
C VAL A 10 1.23 5.12 -3.40
N VAL A 11 2.35 5.43 -2.74
CA VAL A 11 3.60 4.66 -2.90
C VAL A 11 3.46 3.23 -2.40
N GLY A 12 2.80 3.02 -1.25
CA GLY A 12 2.62 1.70 -0.66
C GLY A 12 1.75 0.81 -1.55
N VAL A 13 0.61 1.32 -2.03
CA VAL A 13 -0.29 0.56 -2.90
C VAL A 13 0.29 0.29 -4.28
N THR A 14 1.05 1.22 -4.88
CA THR A 14 1.72 0.97 -6.17
C THR A 14 2.86 -0.04 -6.03
N THR A 15 3.57 -0.01 -4.89
CA THR A 15 4.60 -1.01 -4.58
C THR A 15 3.97 -2.38 -4.40
N ALA A 16 2.88 -2.48 -3.62
CA ALA A 16 2.13 -3.71 -3.43
C ALA A 16 1.64 -4.30 -4.75
N TYR A 17 1.06 -3.44 -5.61
CA TYR A 17 0.60 -3.82 -6.95
C TYR A 17 1.71 -4.47 -7.77
N GLN A 18 2.91 -3.88 -7.75
CA GLN A 18 4.00 -4.39 -8.58
C GLN A 18 4.59 -5.68 -8.01
N LEU A 19 4.71 -5.82 -6.69
CA LEU A 19 5.12 -7.06 -6.04
C LEU A 19 4.11 -8.21 -6.25
N LEU A 20 2.80 -7.91 -6.28
CA LEU A 20 1.77 -8.88 -6.62
C LEU A 20 1.94 -9.39 -8.06
N LYS A 21 2.23 -8.50 -9.01
CA LYS A 21 2.51 -8.88 -10.41
C LYS A 21 3.75 -9.74 -10.56
N ASP A 22 4.75 -9.54 -9.71
CA ASP A 22 5.98 -10.33 -9.67
C ASP A 22 5.78 -11.69 -8.96
N GLY A 23 4.54 -12.03 -8.56
CA GLY A 23 4.17 -13.32 -7.99
C GLY A 23 4.41 -13.43 -6.48
N HIS A 24 4.53 -12.31 -5.77
CA HIS A 24 4.67 -12.29 -4.32
C HIS A 24 3.32 -12.25 -3.60
N GLN A 25 3.27 -12.79 -2.38
CA GLN A 25 2.12 -12.64 -1.49
C GLN A 25 2.35 -11.38 -0.66
N VAL A 26 1.42 -10.42 -0.74
CA VAL A 26 1.59 -9.10 -0.14
C VAL A 26 0.43 -8.79 0.80
N THR A 27 0.75 -8.36 2.01
CA THR A 27 -0.21 -7.75 2.94
C THR A 27 0.12 -6.28 3.12
N VAL A 28 -0.87 -5.40 2.91
CA VAL A 28 -0.73 -3.97 3.16
C VAL A 28 -1.44 -3.64 4.47
N LEU A 29 -0.70 -3.07 5.42
CA LEU A 29 -1.22 -2.60 6.70
C LEU A 29 -1.18 -1.08 6.71
N ASP A 30 -2.33 -0.43 6.87
CA ASP A 30 -2.40 0.99 7.21
C ASP A 30 -3.16 1.17 8.54
N ARG A 31 -2.83 2.25 9.26
CA ARG A 31 -3.52 2.64 10.48
C ARG A 31 -4.92 3.20 10.18
N GLN A 32 -5.10 3.80 9.02
CA GLN A 32 -6.36 4.37 8.56
C GLN A 32 -7.09 3.39 7.63
N PRO A 33 -8.43 3.50 7.50
CA PRO A 33 -9.17 2.82 6.45
C PRO A 33 -8.61 3.13 5.05
N PRO A 34 -8.80 2.22 4.07
CA PRO A 34 -8.28 2.41 2.72
C PRO A 34 -8.73 3.74 2.10
N GLY A 35 -7.78 4.47 1.53
CA GLY A 35 -8.06 5.70 0.78
C GLY A 35 -8.39 6.93 1.64
N ILE A 36 -8.24 6.88 2.97
CA ILE A 36 -8.44 8.06 3.83
C ILE A 36 -7.21 8.37 4.69
N GLY A 37 -7.01 9.66 4.96
CA GLY A 37 -5.91 10.15 5.80
C GLY A 37 -4.53 10.14 5.11
N GLY A 38 -3.54 10.72 5.79
CA GLY A 38 -2.18 10.84 5.29
C GLY A 38 -2.04 11.78 4.08
N ALA A 39 -0.82 11.83 3.52
CA ALA A 39 -0.48 12.74 2.42
C ALA A 39 -1.20 12.40 1.10
N SER A 40 -1.51 11.12 0.85
CA SER A 40 -2.16 10.67 -0.38
C SER A 40 -3.67 10.90 -0.44
N TYR A 41 -4.33 11.24 0.67
CA TYR A 41 -5.74 11.62 0.68
C TYR A 41 -5.94 13.12 0.49
N GLY A 42 -5.10 13.95 1.12
CA GLY A 42 -5.19 15.41 1.09
C GLY A 42 -4.18 16.08 0.15
N ASN A 43 -3.83 15.45 -0.98
CA ASN A 43 -3.03 16.10 -2.02
C ASN A 43 -3.91 16.72 -3.10
N ALA A 44 -3.43 17.82 -3.68
CA ALA A 44 -3.99 18.57 -4.82
C ALA A 44 -5.52 18.76 -4.84
#